data_AF-A0AA97HP71-F1
#
_entry.id   AF-A0AA97HP71-F1
#
_cell.length_a   1.000
_cell.length_b   1.000
_cell.length_c   1.000
_cell.angle_alpha   90.00
_cell.angle_beta   90.00
_cell.angle_gamma   90.00
#
_symmetry.space_group_name_H-M   'P 1'
#
loop_
_entity.id
_entity.type
_entity.pdbx_description
1 polymer ?
#
loop_
_entity_poly.entity_id
_entity_poly.type
_entity_poly.pdbx_seq_one_letter_code
_entity_poly.pdbx_strand_id
1 'polypeptide(L)'
;MEEILFWGVFRSIIKFVGATFRWIYGSIWRTIFGKPKFTFKEYLYGPKSPNYYDKLAHGGNNLIIGFIVILLMVFALIKLFE
;
A
#
# COMPACT_ATOMS: atom_id res chain seq x y z
N MET A 1 14.83 -10.87 19.82
CA MET A 1 13.94 -11.67 18.92
C MET A 1 12.57 -11.01 18.79
N GLU A 2 11.94 -10.66 19.91
CA GLU A 2 10.63 -9.98 19.95
C GLU A 2 10.61 -8.65 19.19
N GLU A 3 11.65 -7.83 19.34
CA GLU A 3 11.74 -6.54 18.64
C GLU A 3 11.79 -6.69 17.11
N ILE A 4 12.56 -7.65 16.61
CA ILE A 4 12.65 -7.95 15.16
C ILE A 4 11.30 -8.41 14.63
N LEU A 5 10.60 -9.26 15.40
CA LEU A 5 9.25 -9.71 15.06
C LEU A 5 8.27 -8.54 15.02
N PHE A 6 8.30 -7.66 16.02
CA PHE A 6 7.46 -6.47 16.08
C PHE A 6 7.65 -5.58 14.84
N TRP A 7 8.89 -5.20 14.54
CA TRP A 7 9.18 -4.37 13.36
C TRP A 7 8.79 -5.05 12.04
N GLY A 8 8.96 -6.37 11.96
CA GLY A 8 8.57 -7.17 10.80
C GLY A 8 7.05 -7.17 10.57
N VAL A 9 6.28 -7.41 11.62
CA VAL A 9 4.81 -7.40 11.58
C VAL A 9 4.30 -6.00 11.30
N PHE A 10 4.81 -4.99 12.02
CA PHE A 10 4.43 -3.59 11.86
C PHE A 10 4.64 -3.11 10.42
N ARG A 11 5.82 -3.36 9.86
CA ARG A 11 6.12 -3.01 8.46
C ARG A 11 5.19 -3.72 7.47
N SER A 12 4.81 -4.96 7.77
CA SER A 12 3.90 -5.74 6.92
C SER A 12 2.49 -5.16 6.92
N ILE A 13 1.99 -4.74 8.09
CA ILE A 13 0.69 -4.06 8.23
C ILE A 13 0.67 -2.77 7.42
N ILE A 14 1.69 -1.91 7.57
CA ILE A 14 1.74 -0.64 6.84
C ILE A 14 1.75 -0.86 5.32
N LYS A 15 2.57 -1.81 4.85
CA LYS A 15 2.59 -2.16 3.41
C LYS A 15 1.24 -2.69 2.93
N PHE A 16 0.54 -3.47 3.74
CA PHE A 16 -0.80 -3.98 3.41
C PHE A 16 -1.81 -2.84 3.29
N VAL A 17 -1.80 -1.89 4.23
CA VAL A 17 -2.65 -0.69 4.16
C VAL A 17 -2.35 0.10 2.90
N GLY A 18 -1.09 0.45 2.64
CA GLY A 18 -0.75 1.21 1.45
C GLY A 18 -1.06 0.48 0.14
N ALA A 19 -0.84 -0.84 0.07
CA ALA A 19 -1.24 -1.66 -1.07
C ALA A 19 -2.77 -1.63 -1.30
N THR A 20 -3.56 -1.65 -0.22
CA THR A 20 -5.03 -1.56 -0.28
C THR A 20 -5.48 -0.25 -0.91
N PHE A 21 -5.00 0.89 -0.41
CA PHE A 21 -5.38 2.19 -0.96
C PHE A 21 -4.90 2.38 -2.40
N ARG A 22 -3.68 1.92 -2.71
CA ARG A 22 -3.13 1.98 -4.05
C ARG A 22 -3.92 1.08 -5.03
N TRP A 23 -4.38 -0.08 -4.55
CA TRP A 23 -5.23 -0.99 -5.34
C TRP A 23 -6.60 -0.39 -5.60
N ILE A 24 -7.24 0.23 -4.61
CA ILE A 24 -8.53 0.92 -4.77
C ILE A 24 -8.38 2.03 -5.81
N TYR A 25 -7.45 2.97 -5.59
CA TYR A 25 -7.19 4.08 -6.50
C TYR A 25 -6.87 3.58 -7.92
N GLY A 26 -5.95 2.62 -8.03
CA GLY A 26 -5.52 2.09 -9.31
C GLY A 26 -6.60 1.30 -10.03
N SER A 27 -7.50 0.62 -9.31
CA SER A 27 -8.64 -0.09 -9.89
C SER A 27 -9.68 0.88 -10.45
N ILE A 28 -9.95 1.98 -9.75
CA ILE A 28 -10.82 3.06 -10.23
C ILE A 28 -10.22 3.69 -11.49
N TRP A 29 -8.97 4.15 -11.40
CA TRP A 29 -8.27 4.76 -12.53
C TRP A 29 -8.24 3.84 -13.76
N ARG A 30 -7.86 2.57 -13.59
CA ARG A 30 -7.81 1.63 -14.72
C ARG A 30 -9.18 1.34 -15.33
N THR A 31 -10.25 1.39 -14.54
CA THR A 31 -11.63 1.29 -15.04
C THR A 31 -11.98 2.50 -15.91
N ILE A 32 -11.68 3.72 -15.44
CA ILE A 32 -11.97 4.97 -16.17
C ILE A 32 -11.23 5.03 -17.51
N PHE A 33 -9.96 4.62 -17.53
CA PHE A 33 -9.12 4.70 -18.74
C PHE A 33 -9.09 3.41 -19.58
N GLY A 34 -9.98 2.45 -19.31
CA GLY A 34 -10.04 1.19 -20.06
C GLY A 34 -8.74 0.38 -20.07
N LYS A 35 -7.93 0.47 -18.99
CA LYS A 35 -6.64 -0.23 -18.89
C LYS A 35 -6.78 -1.57 -18.16
N PRO A 36 -5.92 -2.58 -18.44
CA PRO A 36 -5.98 -3.89 -17.76
C PRO A 36 -5.86 -3.76 -16.24
N LYS A 37 -6.73 -4.41 -15.45
CA LYS A 37 -6.64 -4.32 -13.99
C LYS A 37 -5.53 -5.22 -13.45
N PHE A 38 -4.78 -4.73 -12.47
CA PHE A 38 -3.91 -5.59 -11.68
C PHE A 38 -4.68 -6.17 -10.49
N THR A 39 -4.35 -7.39 -10.12
CA THR A 39 -4.84 -8.04 -8.92
C THR A 39 -4.27 -7.39 -7.66
N PHE A 40 -4.97 -7.52 -6.53
CA PHE A 40 -4.46 -7.04 -5.25
C PHE A 40 -3.08 -7.63 -4.90
N LYS A 41 -2.84 -8.92 -5.24
CA LYS A 41 -1.52 -9.57 -5.05
C LYS A 41 -0.41 -8.85 -5.81
N GLU A 42 -0.70 -8.31 -6.99
CA GLU A 42 0.27 -7.55 -7.78
C GLU A 42 0.53 -6.15 -7.22
N TYR A 43 -0.44 -5.57 -6.51
CA TYR A 43 -0.22 -4.35 -5.72
C TYR A 43 0.57 -4.61 -4.43
N LEU A 44 0.46 -5.80 -3.83
CA LEU A 44 1.12 -6.13 -2.58
C LEU A 44 2.57 -6.62 -2.79
N TYR A 45 2.78 -7.48 -3.78
CA TYR A 45 4.04 -8.18 -4.03
C TYR A 45 4.74 -7.76 -5.32
N GLY A 46 4.01 -7.11 -6.22
CA GLY A 46 4.48 -6.77 -7.56
C GLY A 46 3.81 -7.56 -8.69
N PRO A 47 3.81 -7.01 -9.91
CA PRO A 47 3.37 -7.70 -11.11
C PRO A 47 4.22 -8.96 -11.36
N LYS A 48 3.56 -10.02 -11.85
CA LYS A 48 4.23 -11.30 -12.17
C LYS A 48 5.20 -11.21 -13.36
N SER A 49 5.03 -10.21 -14.22
CA SER A 49 5.91 -9.91 -15.36
C SER A 49 6.01 -8.40 -15.50
N PRO A 50 7.21 -7.85 -15.28
CA PRO A 50 7.81 -6.99 -16.30
C PRO A 50 9.32 -7.13 -16.37
N ASN A 51 9.87 -7.00 -17.59
CA ASN A 51 11.29 -6.87 -17.87
C ASN A 51 11.97 -5.65 -17.20
N TYR A 52 11.24 -4.86 -16.38
CA TYR A 52 11.68 -3.63 -15.70
C TYR A 52 10.93 -3.42 -14.35
N TYR A 53 10.71 -4.48 -13.54
CA TYR A 53 10.12 -4.29 -12.20
C TYR A 53 11.15 -3.98 -11.13
N ASP A 54 11.03 -2.78 -10.54
CA ASP A 54 11.72 -2.44 -9.30
C ASP A 54 10.86 -2.83 -8.08
N LYS A 55 11.19 -3.98 -7.50
CA LYS A 55 10.56 -4.52 -6.29
C LYS A 55 10.79 -3.64 -5.07
N LEU A 56 11.93 -2.94 -4.99
CA LEU A 56 12.26 -2.06 -3.88
C LEU A 56 11.40 -0.79 -3.94
N ALA A 57 11.34 -0.15 -5.11
CA ALA A 57 10.49 1.03 -5.31
C ALA A 57 9.01 0.72 -5.07
N HIS A 58 8.53 -0.43 -5.53
CA HIS A 58 7.11 -0.79 -5.36
C HIS A 58 6.74 -1.07 -3.89
N GLY A 59 7.56 -1.84 -3.17
CA GLY A 59 7.37 -2.07 -1.74
C GLY A 59 7.56 -0.80 -0.91
N GLY A 60 8.43 0.11 -1.36
CA GLY A 60 8.61 1.44 -0.79
C GLY A 60 7.37 2.33 -0.96
N ASN A 61 6.78 2.36 -2.16
CA ASN A 61 5.55 3.12 -2.41
C ASN A 61 4.39 2.66 -1.53
N ASN A 62 4.23 1.35 -1.32
CA ASN A 62 3.20 0.84 -0.40
C ASN A 62 3.49 1.24 1.04
N LEU A 63 4.76 1.29 1.46
CA LEU A 63 5.11 1.75 2.79
C LEU A 63 4.78 3.24 2.98
N ILE A 64 5.17 4.10 2.03
CA ILE A 64 4.93 5.55 2.06
C ILE A 64 3.43 5.85 2.06
N ILE A 65 2.67 5.27 1.13
CA ILE A 65 1.22 5.46 1.05
C ILE A 65 0.55 4.96 2.34
N GLY A 66 0.98 3.82 2.87
CA GLY A 66 0.45 3.28 4.13
C GLY A 66 0.65 4.24 5.30
N PHE A 67 1.84 4.82 5.45
CA PHE A 67 2.11 5.83 6.47
C PHE A 67 1.24 7.07 6.30
N ILE A 68 1.14 7.61 5.08
CA ILE A 68 0.31 8.80 4.80
C ILE A 68 -1.14 8.56 5.19
N VAL A 69 -1.71 7.42 4.79
CA VAL A 69 -3.09 7.05 5.11
C VAL A 69 -3.30 6.95 6.62
N ILE A 70 -2.40 6.24 7.32
CA ILE A 70 -2.52 6.07 8.78
C ILE A 70 -2.44 7.43 9.49
N LEU A 71 -1.52 8.30 9.08
CA LEU A 71 -1.39 9.65 9.63
C LEU A 71 -2.66 10.48 9.42
N LEU A 72 -3.24 10.44 8.22
CA LEU A 72 -4.50 11.14 7.92
C LEU A 72 -5.67 10.58 8.73
N MET A 73 -5.74 9.25 8.91
CA MET A 73 -6.76 8.62 9.74
C MET A 73 -6.62 9.02 11.20
N VAL A 74 -5.41 8.98 11.76
CA VAL A 74 -5.15 9.42 13.14
C VAL A 74 -5.52 10.89 13.32
N PHE A 75 -5.10 11.75 12.39
CA PHE A 75 -5.46 13.17 12.41
C PHE A 75 -6.97 13.39 12.37
N ALA A 76 -7.68 12.70 11.47
CA ALA A 76 -9.13 12.79 11.38
C ALA A 76 -9.84 12.28 12.65
N LEU A 77 -9.33 11.21 13.27
CA LEU A 77 -9.86 10.69 14.52
C LEU A 77 -9.67 11.68 15.66
N ILE A 78 -8.48 12.27 15.82
CA ILE A 78 -8.23 13.31 16.83
C ILE A 78 -9.25 14.44 16.65
N LYS A 79 -9.46 14.92 15.42
CA LYS A 79 -10.42 15.98 15.13
C LYS A 79 -11.89 15.59 15.34
N LEU A 80 -12.23 14.31 15.30
CA LEU A 80 -13.59 13.84 15.56
C LEU A 80 -13.91 13.78 17.07
N PHE A 81 -12.89 13.64 17.91
CA PHE A 81 -13.02 13.53 19.36
C PHE A 81 -12.58 14.80 20.14
N GLU A 82 -12.11 15.84 19.44
CA GLU A 82 -11.98 17.22 19.94
C GLU A 82 -13.32 17.97 19.84
#